data_AF-A0A955AEP6-F1
#
_entry.id   AF-A0A955AEP6-F1
#
_cell.length_a   1.000
_cell.length_b   1.000
_cell.length_c   1.000
_cell.angle_alpha   90.00
_cell.angle_beta   90.00
_cell.angle_gamma   90.00
#
_symmetry.space_group_name_H-M   'P 1'
#
loop_
_entity.id
_entity.type
_entity.pdbx_description
1 polymer ?
#
loop_
_entity_poly.entity_id
_entity_poly.type
_entity_poly.pdbx_seq_one_letter_code
_entity_poly.pdbx_strand_id
1 'polypeptide(L)'
;MPISLDQIAAQLANATSARFKMVVTVHGQPAQSLTAYYMQPGRFRQEFPGGEFNVADWEAGKMMSVDPNSKRVTVFHLVNAAVEDTEKKEQKNQFEMIRDLLVAAANDPAVKFEELGKREWDGKQLLGFRILGRPQPMTVWTDPTTNFPVRIETTVAGPPKTLLVMDNYEANVELDPAMFSLEIPEGYQLVETDVDASMPAENDLVNSLRLCREIYGELPAGLDTAAVAYFIGKSVAKQGVDPDTGPSKEQMQQILKIGRGFQFAATLLPESEAHFVPDVDNDAPPDQVLFWYRPAGGQIYRVIHADFSVTETATAPNIEGAQPLSRQ
;
A
#
# COMPACT_ATOMS: atom_id res chain seq x y z
N MET A 1 24.35 -15.04 -26.59
CA MET A 1 22.90 -15.23 -26.79
C MET A 1 22.21 -13.98 -26.32
N PRO A 2 21.15 -13.50 -27.00
CA PRO A 2 20.36 -12.38 -26.47
C PRO A 2 19.71 -12.82 -25.15
N ILE A 3 19.63 -11.89 -24.20
CA ILE A 3 19.04 -12.15 -22.89
C ILE A 3 17.53 -12.20 -23.04
N SER A 4 16.89 -13.20 -22.45
CA SER A 4 15.43 -13.31 -22.45
C SER A 4 14.85 -12.93 -21.09
N LEU A 5 13.56 -12.58 -21.09
CA LEU A 5 12.79 -12.36 -19.87
C LEU A 5 12.85 -13.59 -18.95
N ASP A 6 12.85 -14.80 -19.52
CA ASP A 6 12.96 -16.06 -18.77
C ASP A 6 14.26 -16.17 -17.97
N GLN A 7 15.37 -15.68 -18.52
CA GLN A 7 16.66 -15.69 -17.82
C GLN A 7 16.63 -14.73 -16.63
N ILE A 8 16.01 -13.56 -16.79
CA ILE A 8 15.85 -12.57 -15.72
C ILE A 8 14.94 -13.11 -14.62
N ALA A 9 13.80 -13.69 -15.00
CA ALA A 9 12.84 -14.30 -14.09
C ALA A 9 13.47 -15.47 -13.30
N ALA A 10 14.25 -16.32 -13.97
CA ALA A 10 14.97 -17.41 -13.31
C ALA A 10 16.00 -16.92 -12.30
N GLN A 11 16.72 -15.81 -12.58
CA GLN A 11 17.66 -15.23 -11.63
C GLN A 11 16.97 -14.70 -10.37
N LEU A 12 15.85 -13.99 -10.53
CA LEU A 12 15.05 -13.53 -9.39
C LEU A 12 14.41 -14.68 -8.62
N ALA A 13 13.93 -15.71 -9.30
CA ALA A 13 13.34 -16.90 -8.68
C ALA A 13 14.33 -17.61 -7.75
N ASN A 14 15.62 -17.63 -8.13
CA ASN A 14 16.70 -18.26 -7.36
C ASN A 14 17.31 -17.35 -6.29
N ALA A 15 16.90 -16.08 -6.20
CA ALA A 15 17.43 -15.16 -5.20
C ALA A 15 16.90 -15.48 -3.80
N THR A 16 17.79 -15.87 -2.90
CA THR A 16 17.47 -16.18 -1.50
C THR A 16 17.55 -14.95 -0.59
N SER A 17 18.28 -13.93 -1.02
CA SER A 17 18.36 -12.62 -0.40
C SER A 17 18.51 -11.53 -1.45
N ALA A 18 18.17 -10.30 -1.09
CA ALA A 18 18.41 -9.14 -1.93
C ALA A 18 18.59 -7.87 -1.13
N ARG A 19 19.34 -6.91 -1.69
CA ARG A 19 19.40 -5.52 -1.25
C ARG A 19 19.08 -4.61 -2.44
N PHE A 20 18.29 -3.57 -2.21
CA PHE A 20 17.97 -2.59 -3.24
C PHE A 20 17.53 -1.27 -2.63
N LYS A 21 17.70 -0.18 -3.38
CA LYS A 21 17.12 1.12 -3.05
C LYS A 21 15.70 1.16 -3.60
N MET A 22 14.77 1.72 -2.84
CA MET A 22 13.39 1.91 -3.24
C MET A 22 13.04 3.40 -3.16
N VAL A 23 12.48 3.94 -4.23
CA VAL A 23 11.91 5.29 -4.28
C VAL A 23 10.42 5.17 -4.53
N VAL A 24 9.64 5.69 -3.59
CA VAL A 24 8.18 5.72 -3.63
C VAL A 24 7.74 7.15 -3.87
N THR A 25 7.03 7.38 -4.96
CA THR A 25 6.43 8.68 -5.27
C THR A 25 4.92 8.52 -5.29
N VAL A 26 4.28 9.02 -4.24
CA VAL A 26 2.84 9.13 -4.14
C VAL A 26 2.41 10.46 -4.74
N HIS A 27 1.40 10.47 -5.62
CA HIS A 27 0.89 11.73 -6.19
C HIS A 27 0.52 12.73 -5.09
N GLY A 28 1.00 13.97 -5.21
CA GLY A 28 0.78 15.03 -4.22
C GLY A 28 1.73 15.01 -3.02
N GLN A 29 2.64 14.04 -2.91
CA GLN A 29 3.61 13.95 -1.81
C GLN A 29 5.07 14.01 -2.31
N PRO A 30 6.02 14.45 -1.48
CA PRO A 30 7.44 14.32 -1.78
C PRO A 30 7.84 12.87 -2.00
N ALA A 31 8.74 12.62 -2.96
CA ALA A 31 9.29 11.29 -3.16
C ALA A 31 10.06 10.84 -1.91
N GLN A 32 9.79 9.64 -1.44
CA GLN A 32 10.49 9.00 -0.34
C GLN A 32 11.49 7.99 -0.88
N SER A 33 12.70 7.98 -0.34
CA SER A 33 13.74 7.02 -0.71
C SER A 33 14.11 6.21 0.52
N LEU A 34 14.15 4.89 0.41
CA LEU A 34 14.53 3.96 1.48
C LEU A 34 15.44 2.86 0.94
N THR A 35 16.15 2.17 1.82
CA THR A 35 16.89 0.94 1.49
C THR A 35 16.06 -0.26 1.92
N ALA A 36 15.90 -1.25 1.04
CA ALA A 36 15.15 -2.45 1.33
C ALA A 36 16.05 -3.68 1.28
N TYR A 37 15.75 -4.64 2.15
CA TYR A 37 16.41 -5.92 2.26
C TYR A 37 15.37 -7.02 2.27
N TYR A 38 15.66 -8.10 1.57
CA TYR A 38 14.85 -9.31 1.55
C TYR A 38 15.72 -10.49 1.96
N MET A 39 15.15 -11.39 2.76
CA MET A 39 15.73 -12.68 3.11
C MET A 39 14.63 -13.73 3.11
N GLN A 40 14.86 -14.85 2.42
CA GLN A 40 13.91 -15.95 2.41
C GLN A 40 13.86 -16.65 3.79
N PRO A 41 12.69 -17.18 4.19
CA PRO A 41 11.36 -16.96 3.62
C PRO A 41 10.71 -15.68 4.17
N GLY A 42 10.06 -14.88 3.31
CA GLY A 42 9.13 -13.84 3.74
C GLY A 42 9.68 -12.70 4.60
N ARG A 43 10.99 -12.64 4.91
CA ARG A 43 11.54 -11.58 5.75
C ARG A 43 11.92 -10.37 4.93
N PHE A 44 11.46 -9.21 5.38
CA PHE A 44 11.65 -7.96 4.69
C PHE A 44 12.02 -6.86 5.68
N ARG A 45 12.99 -6.03 5.32
CA ARG A 45 13.41 -4.88 6.13
C ARG A 45 13.46 -3.65 5.23
N GLN A 46 12.99 -2.52 5.75
CA GLN A 46 13.06 -1.21 5.10
C GLN A 46 13.70 -0.22 6.04
N GLU A 47 14.69 0.53 5.57
CA GLU A 47 15.39 1.56 6.35
C GLU A 47 15.16 2.93 5.72
N PHE A 48 14.61 3.84 6.51
CA PHE A 48 14.26 5.18 6.10
C PHE A 48 15.40 6.17 6.39
N PRO A 49 15.50 7.27 5.63
CA PRO A 49 16.38 8.38 5.98
C PRO A 49 15.97 8.93 7.36
N GLY A 50 16.91 9.01 8.30
CA GLY A 50 16.63 9.40 9.69
C GLY A 50 16.75 8.26 10.70
N GLY A 51 16.98 7.03 10.23
CA GLY A 51 17.31 5.87 11.08
C GLY A 51 16.11 5.03 11.50
N GLU A 52 14.89 5.47 11.22
CA GLU A 52 13.68 4.66 11.35
C GLU A 52 13.76 3.44 10.42
N PHE A 53 13.21 2.30 10.86
CA PHE A 53 13.15 1.11 10.04
C PHE A 53 11.93 0.25 10.35
N ASN A 54 11.50 -0.50 9.34
CA ASN A 54 10.47 -1.51 9.46
C ASN A 54 11.07 -2.90 9.22
N VAL A 55 10.62 -3.89 9.98
CA VAL A 55 10.89 -5.31 9.77
C VAL A 55 9.55 -6.02 9.64
N ALA A 56 9.40 -6.85 8.63
CA ALA A 56 8.22 -7.69 8.44
C ALA A 56 8.64 -9.15 8.33
N ASP A 57 7.90 -10.01 9.00
CA ASP A 57 7.93 -11.46 8.85
C ASP A 57 6.51 -11.91 8.49
N TRP A 58 6.26 -12.10 7.19
CA TRP A 58 4.94 -12.43 6.68
C TRP A 58 4.52 -13.87 7.02
N GLU A 59 5.48 -14.77 7.26
CA GLU A 59 5.17 -16.12 7.76
C GLU A 59 4.66 -16.07 9.19
N ALA A 60 5.26 -15.21 10.02
CA ALA A 60 4.81 -14.96 11.39
C ALA A 60 3.57 -14.06 11.47
N GLY A 61 3.14 -13.45 10.36
CA GLY A 61 2.04 -12.48 10.32
C GLY A 61 2.32 -11.23 11.16
N LYS A 62 3.57 -10.76 11.18
CA LYS A 62 4.01 -9.64 12.02
C LYS A 62 4.80 -8.60 11.25
N MET A 63 4.60 -7.35 11.63
CA MET A 63 5.43 -6.23 11.22
C MET A 63 5.82 -5.41 12.44
N MET A 64 7.05 -4.91 12.47
CA MET A 64 7.59 -4.08 13.53
C MET A 64 8.15 -2.81 12.91
N SER A 65 7.69 -1.66 13.40
CA SER A 65 8.26 -0.35 13.08
C SER A 65 9.05 0.15 14.27
N VAL A 66 10.27 0.60 14.04
CA VAL A 66 11.19 1.07 15.06
C VAL A 66 11.58 2.51 14.76
N ASP A 67 11.35 3.39 15.72
CA ASP A 67 11.84 4.76 15.73
C ASP A 67 12.92 4.89 16.81
N PRO A 68 14.21 4.91 16.43
CA PRO A 68 15.30 5.08 17.39
C PRO A 68 15.33 6.44 18.08
N ASN A 69 14.79 7.49 17.46
CA ASN A 69 14.85 8.86 18.00
C ASN A 69 13.95 8.99 19.24
N SER A 70 12.74 8.42 19.18
CA SER A 70 11.81 8.35 20.31
C SER A 70 11.98 7.08 21.18
N LYS A 71 12.89 6.17 20.80
CA LYS A 71 13.03 4.83 21.41
C LYS A 71 11.69 4.09 21.46
N ARG A 72 10.97 4.09 20.35
CA ARG A 72 9.66 3.47 20.25
C ARG A 72 9.68 2.30 19.29
N VAL A 73 8.97 1.24 19.66
CA VAL A 73 8.66 0.12 18.77
C VAL A 73 7.15 -0.03 18.68
N THR A 74 6.63 -0.08 17.46
CA THR A 74 5.24 -0.46 17.20
C THR A 74 5.20 -1.82 16.52
N VAL A 75 4.56 -2.80 17.14
CA VAL A 75 4.34 -4.14 16.56
C VAL A 75 2.91 -4.23 16.06
N PHE A 76 2.77 -4.61 14.79
CA PHE A 76 1.53 -4.86 14.10
C PHE A 76 1.35 -6.37 13.93
N HIS A 77 0.28 -6.91 14.51
CA HIS A 77 -0.15 -8.29 14.31
C HIS A 77 -1.16 -8.33 13.15
N LEU A 78 -0.82 -9.03 12.08
CA LEU A 78 -1.65 -9.11 10.88
C LEU A 78 -2.72 -10.18 11.10
N VAL A 79 -3.95 -9.75 11.27
CA VAL A 79 -5.12 -10.62 11.49
C VAL A 79 -5.98 -10.68 10.24
N ASN A 80 -6.78 -11.74 10.09
CA ASN A 80 -7.67 -11.94 8.93
C ASN A 80 -6.97 -11.93 7.56
N ALA A 81 -5.66 -12.21 7.53
CA ALA A 81 -4.81 -12.22 6.34
C ALA A 81 -5.22 -13.29 5.30
N ALA A 82 -5.94 -14.33 5.74
CA ALA A 82 -6.44 -15.40 4.89
C ALA A 82 -7.97 -15.45 5.02
N VAL A 83 -8.69 -15.12 3.95
CA VAL A 83 -10.12 -15.47 3.87
C VAL A 83 -10.18 -16.94 3.45
N GLU A 84 -10.84 -17.75 4.27
CA GLU A 84 -10.87 -19.22 4.31
C GLU A 84 -11.32 -19.96 3.04
N ASP A 85 -11.64 -19.32 1.91
CA ASP A 85 -12.28 -20.01 0.78
C ASP A 85 -11.77 -19.63 -0.62
N THR A 86 -10.65 -18.93 -0.72
CA THR A 86 -9.89 -18.79 -1.98
C THR A 86 -8.43 -19.04 -1.66
N GLU A 87 -7.72 -19.78 -2.53
CA GLU A 87 -6.29 -20.09 -2.44
C GLU A 87 -5.55 -19.04 -1.62
N LYS A 88 -5.04 -19.43 -0.44
CA LYS A 88 -4.32 -18.53 0.49
C LYS A 88 -3.41 -17.63 -0.35
N LYS A 89 -3.83 -16.38 -0.60
CA LYS A 89 -2.94 -15.40 -1.19
C LYS A 89 -1.98 -15.06 -0.08
N GLU A 90 -0.89 -15.82 -0.03
CA GLU A 90 0.21 -15.57 0.88
C GLU A 90 0.53 -14.09 0.81
N GLN A 91 0.57 -13.44 1.97
CA GLN A 91 1.00 -12.06 2.04
C GLN A 91 2.46 -12.03 1.61
N LYS A 92 2.75 -11.21 0.62
CA LYS A 92 4.06 -11.14 -0.02
C LYS A 92 4.65 -9.77 0.19
N ASN A 93 5.95 -9.74 0.48
CA ASN A 93 6.67 -8.48 0.44
C ASN A 93 6.82 -7.98 -1.02
N GLN A 94 7.28 -6.75 -1.18
CA GLN A 94 7.45 -6.11 -2.49
C GLN A 94 8.39 -6.91 -3.42
N PHE A 95 9.44 -7.52 -2.87
CA PHE A 95 10.39 -8.34 -3.64
C PHE A 95 9.74 -9.63 -4.15
N GLU A 96 9.00 -10.34 -3.29
CA GLU A 96 8.21 -11.53 -3.65
C GLU A 96 7.15 -11.21 -4.70
N MET A 97 6.39 -10.13 -4.53
CA MET A 97 5.38 -9.73 -5.50
C MET A 97 5.99 -9.50 -6.89
N ILE A 98 7.13 -8.81 -6.98
CA ILE A 98 7.79 -8.55 -8.26
C ILE A 98 8.38 -9.83 -8.85
N ARG A 99 9.02 -10.67 -8.01
CA ARG A 99 9.53 -11.97 -8.42
C ARG A 99 8.43 -12.79 -9.07
N ASP A 100 7.28 -12.90 -8.42
CA ASP A 100 6.15 -13.67 -8.92
C ASP A 100 5.57 -13.08 -10.19
N LEU A 101 5.44 -11.75 -10.28
CA LEU A 101 4.98 -11.09 -11.49
C LEU A 101 5.91 -11.37 -12.68
N LEU A 102 7.22 -11.35 -12.46
CA LEU A 102 8.21 -11.61 -13.50
C LEU A 102 8.25 -13.09 -13.89
N VAL A 103 8.16 -14.00 -12.93
CA VAL A 103 8.07 -15.44 -13.17
C VAL A 103 6.77 -15.78 -13.91
N ALA A 104 5.64 -15.20 -13.52
CA ALA A 104 4.37 -15.39 -14.21
C ALA A 104 4.44 -14.85 -15.65
N ALA A 105 4.99 -13.65 -15.84
CA ALA A 105 5.16 -13.05 -17.16
C ALA A 105 6.06 -13.86 -18.10
N ALA A 106 7.10 -14.50 -17.58
CA ALA A 106 7.98 -15.38 -18.36
C ALA A 106 7.30 -16.70 -18.76
N ASN A 107 6.39 -17.22 -17.94
CA ASN A 107 5.75 -18.51 -18.15
C ASN A 107 4.37 -18.43 -18.84
N ASP A 108 3.78 -17.24 -18.96
CA ASP A 108 2.48 -17.03 -19.60
C ASP A 108 2.64 -16.50 -21.04
N PRO A 109 2.35 -17.31 -22.08
CA PRO A 109 2.45 -16.88 -23.47
C PRO A 109 1.44 -15.77 -23.83
N ALA A 110 0.42 -15.51 -23.01
CA ALA A 110 -0.52 -14.42 -23.20
C ALA A 110 0.03 -13.06 -22.73
N VAL A 111 1.05 -13.06 -21.86
CA VAL A 111 1.69 -11.82 -21.40
C VAL A 111 2.56 -11.27 -22.52
N LYS A 112 2.27 -10.04 -22.94
CA LYS A 112 3.06 -9.33 -23.95
C LYS A 112 4.18 -8.56 -23.27
N PHE A 113 5.34 -8.54 -23.88
CA PHE A 113 6.41 -7.63 -23.49
C PHE A 113 7.01 -6.92 -24.71
N GLU A 114 7.55 -5.73 -24.47
CA GLU A 114 8.29 -4.94 -25.44
C GLU A 114 9.77 -4.93 -25.06
N GLU A 115 10.65 -5.25 -26.00
CA GLU A 115 12.07 -4.97 -25.84
C GLU A 115 12.30 -3.47 -26.06
N LEU A 116 12.80 -2.79 -25.04
CA LEU A 116 13.08 -1.35 -25.09
C LEU A 116 14.48 -1.03 -25.65
N GLY A 117 15.27 -2.07 -25.93
CA GLY A 117 16.65 -1.95 -26.38
C GLY A 117 17.63 -1.63 -25.25
N LYS A 118 18.68 -0.89 -25.58
CA LYS A 118 19.80 -0.60 -24.70
C LYS A 118 19.71 0.82 -24.15
N ARG A 119 20.04 1.00 -22.87
CA ARG A 119 20.15 2.31 -22.22
C ARG A 119 21.37 2.35 -21.30
N GLU A 120 22.08 3.46 -21.30
CA GLU A 120 23.16 3.69 -20.34
C GLU A 120 22.60 4.26 -19.02
N TRP A 121 23.05 3.70 -17.90
CA TRP A 121 22.73 4.16 -16.55
C TRP A 121 23.95 3.99 -15.66
N ASP A 122 24.40 5.06 -15.00
CA ASP A 122 25.60 5.07 -14.15
C ASP A 122 26.83 4.39 -14.80
N GLY A 123 27.05 4.65 -16.09
CA GLY A 123 28.15 4.07 -16.88
C GLY A 123 27.99 2.58 -17.24
N LYS A 124 26.85 1.96 -16.91
CA LYS A 124 26.50 0.59 -17.30
C LYS A 124 25.52 0.59 -18.47
N GLN A 125 25.77 -0.24 -19.46
CA GLN A 125 24.83 -0.53 -20.54
C GLN A 125 23.80 -1.56 -20.03
N LEU A 126 22.53 -1.16 -19.94
CA LEU A 126 21.43 -2.00 -19.49
C LEU A 126 20.53 -2.39 -20.67
N LEU A 127 19.91 -3.57 -20.59
CA LEU A 127 18.87 -4.01 -21.52
C LEU A 127 17.50 -3.80 -20.88
N GLY A 128 16.56 -3.19 -21.60
CA GLY A 128 15.23 -2.86 -21.08
C GLY A 128 14.13 -3.76 -21.63
N PHE A 129 13.22 -4.18 -20.76
CA PHE A 129 12.00 -4.91 -21.09
C PHE A 129 10.81 -4.21 -20.45
N ARG A 130 9.72 -4.06 -21.19
CA ARG A 130 8.45 -3.60 -20.64
C ARG A 130 7.43 -4.71 -20.70
N ILE A 131 6.94 -5.13 -19.55
CA ILE A 131 5.86 -6.10 -19.43
C ILE A 131 4.54 -5.34 -19.52
N LEU A 132 3.75 -5.71 -20.52
CA LEU A 132 2.43 -5.18 -20.79
C LEU A 132 1.40 -6.20 -20.28
N GLY A 133 0.87 -5.97 -19.09
CA GLY A 133 -0.04 -6.92 -18.47
C GLY A 133 -0.72 -6.38 -17.23
N ARG A 134 -1.72 -7.13 -16.75
CA ARG A 134 -2.34 -6.91 -15.45
C ARG A 134 -1.46 -7.52 -14.34
N PRO A 135 -1.44 -6.95 -13.12
CA PRO A 135 -2.27 -5.84 -12.68
C PRO A 135 -1.82 -4.47 -13.20
N GLN A 136 -0.56 -4.29 -13.60
CA GLN A 136 -0.02 -3.01 -14.06
C GLN A 136 1.25 -3.15 -14.91
N PRO A 137 1.53 -2.20 -15.83
CA PRO A 137 2.78 -2.19 -16.58
C PRO A 137 4.00 -2.13 -15.65
N MET A 138 5.04 -2.86 -16.04
CA MET A 138 6.33 -2.89 -15.35
C MET A 138 7.45 -2.75 -16.36
N THR A 139 8.45 -1.94 -16.05
CA THR A 139 9.68 -1.84 -16.84
C THR A 139 10.85 -2.39 -16.02
N VAL A 140 11.61 -3.31 -16.60
CA VAL A 140 12.79 -3.93 -15.99
C VAL A 140 14.01 -3.60 -16.84
N TRP A 141 15.05 -3.08 -16.20
CA TRP A 141 16.36 -2.85 -16.78
C TRP A 141 17.35 -3.81 -16.16
N THR A 142 18.02 -4.62 -16.98
CA THR A 142 18.95 -5.67 -16.55
C THR A 142 20.38 -5.37 -16.99
N ASP A 143 21.34 -5.79 -16.18
CA ASP A 143 22.75 -5.84 -16.61
C ASP A 143 22.92 -7.05 -17.55
N PRO A 144 23.44 -6.85 -18.78
CA PRO A 144 23.56 -7.91 -19.74
C PRO A 144 24.65 -8.94 -19.43
N THR A 145 25.49 -8.66 -18.43
CA THR A 145 26.57 -9.55 -17.99
C THR A 145 26.07 -10.54 -16.94
N THR A 146 25.23 -10.06 -16.01
CA THR A 146 24.74 -10.85 -14.87
C THR A 146 23.33 -11.41 -15.10
N ASN A 147 22.59 -10.86 -16.07
CA ASN A 147 21.16 -11.12 -16.28
C ASN A 147 20.29 -10.81 -15.05
N PHE A 148 20.81 -9.99 -14.13
CA PHE A 148 20.10 -9.55 -12.95
C PHE A 148 19.47 -8.17 -13.17
N PRO A 149 18.22 -7.94 -12.71
CA PRO A 149 17.65 -6.60 -12.70
C PRO A 149 18.60 -5.64 -11.98
N VAL A 150 18.83 -4.49 -12.59
CA VAL A 150 19.49 -3.35 -11.95
C VAL A 150 18.43 -2.37 -11.47
N ARG A 151 17.36 -2.19 -12.27
CA ARG A 151 16.29 -1.25 -12.00
C ARG A 151 14.94 -1.80 -12.42
N ILE A 152 13.93 -1.62 -11.59
CA ILE A 152 12.55 -2.00 -11.83
C ILE A 152 11.65 -0.80 -11.57
N GLU A 153 10.80 -0.46 -12.52
CA GLU A 153 9.85 0.64 -12.45
C GLU A 153 8.44 0.07 -12.59
N THR A 154 7.56 0.40 -11.66
CA THR A 154 6.15 0.00 -11.74
C THR A 154 5.26 1.09 -11.17
N THR A 155 4.03 1.17 -11.67
CA THR A 155 3.00 2.04 -11.09
C THR A 155 2.04 1.15 -10.35
N VAL A 156 1.98 1.27 -9.03
CA VAL A 156 0.93 0.64 -8.24
C VAL A 156 -0.39 1.34 -8.54
N ALA A 157 -1.33 0.60 -9.11
CA ALA A 157 -2.68 1.09 -9.39
C ALA A 157 -3.44 1.28 -8.07
N GLY A 158 -4.15 2.40 -7.96
CA GLY A 158 -4.88 2.84 -6.77
C GLY A 158 -4.77 4.35 -6.64
N PRO A 159 -5.77 5.04 -6.08
CA PRO A 159 -5.67 6.44 -5.69
C PRO A 159 -5.11 6.53 -4.26
N PRO A 160 -4.06 7.33 -4.02
CA PRO A 160 -3.27 8.05 -5.01
C PRO A 160 -2.38 7.11 -5.84
N LYS A 161 -2.24 7.44 -7.12
CA LYS A 161 -1.32 6.72 -8.02
C LYS A 161 0.08 6.74 -7.43
N THR A 162 0.67 5.57 -7.25
CA THR A 162 1.99 5.42 -6.64
C THR A 162 2.98 4.90 -7.67
N LEU A 163 4.02 5.70 -7.94
CA LEU A 163 5.17 5.26 -8.73
C LEU A 163 6.20 4.63 -7.79
N LEU A 164 6.58 3.40 -8.12
CA LEU A 164 7.61 2.66 -7.42
C LEU A 164 8.80 2.44 -8.34
N VAL A 165 9.96 2.89 -7.88
CA VAL A 165 11.24 2.67 -8.54
C VAL A 165 12.13 1.91 -7.58
N MET A 166 12.62 0.74 -7.99
CA MET A 166 13.62 -0.01 -7.23
C MET A 166 14.90 -0.08 -8.05
N ASP A 167 16.00 0.30 -7.44
CA ASP A 167 17.28 0.54 -8.11
C ASP A 167 18.43 -0.08 -7.33
N ASN A 168 19.60 -0.23 -7.95
CA ASN A 168 20.79 -0.83 -7.34
C ASN A 168 20.51 -2.20 -6.71
N TYR A 169 19.83 -3.05 -7.46
CA TYR A 169 19.54 -4.42 -7.06
C TYR A 169 20.81 -5.26 -6.94
N GLU A 170 20.95 -5.93 -5.80
CA GLU A 170 21.99 -6.91 -5.52
C GLU A 170 21.34 -8.20 -5.02
N ALA A 171 21.54 -9.30 -5.74
CA ALA A 171 21.02 -10.62 -5.39
C ALA A 171 21.99 -11.40 -4.51
N ASN A 172 21.44 -12.33 -3.71
CA ASN A 172 22.21 -13.31 -2.96
C ASN A 172 23.34 -12.68 -2.12
N VAL A 173 23.05 -11.49 -1.60
CA VAL A 173 23.93 -10.78 -0.68
C VAL A 173 23.95 -11.51 0.66
N GLU A 174 25.13 -11.63 1.25
CA GLU A 174 25.24 -12.13 2.62
C GLU A 174 24.63 -11.09 3.57
N LEU A 175 23.54 -11.46 4.24
CA LEU A 175 22.84 -10.61 5.19
C LEU A 175 22.85 -11.31 6.55
N ASP A 176 23.03 -10.52 7.60
CA ASP A 176 22.90 -11.02 8.96
C ASP A 176 21.41 -11.26 9.27
N PRO A 177 20.99 -12.51 9.62
CA PRO A 177 19.61 -12.79 10.01
C PRO A 177 19.10 -11.90 11.14
N ALA A 178 19.97 -11.40 12.02
CA ALA A 178 19.60 -10.51 13.12
C ALA A 178 19.04 -9.16 12.65
N MET A 179 19.35 -8.72 11.43
CA MET A 179 18.75 -7.51 10.84
C MET A 179 17.22 -7.63 10.71
N PHE A 180 16.71 -8.85 10.62
CA PHE A 180 15.28 -9.16 10.48
C PHE A 180 14.66 -9.62 11.81
N SER A 181 15.35 -9.42 12.93
CA SER A 181 14.80 -9.74 14.24
C SER A 181 13.58 -8.89 14.55
N LEU A 182 12.55 -9.51 15.13
CA LEU A 182 11.39 -8.86 15.72
C LEU A 182 11.54 -8.73 17.25
N GLU A 183 12.73 -8.99 17.80
CA GLU A 183 13.02 -8.76 19.21
C GLU A 183 13.03 -7.26 19.52
N ILE A 184 12.34 -6.88 20.59
CA ILE A 184 12.25 -5.49 21.02
C ILE A 184 13.59 -5.07 21.61
N PRO A 185 14.24 -4.00 21.09
CA PRO A 185 15.51 -3.56 21.65
C PRO A 185 15.37 -3.06 23.09
N GLU A 186 16.40 -3.26 23.90
CA GLU A 186 16.39 -2.87 25.31
C GLU A 186 16.14 -1.36 25.49
N GLY A 187 15.25 -1.01 26.42
CA GLY A 187 14.92 0.38 26.75
C GLY A 187 13.98 1.07 25.77
N TYR A 188 13.40 0.34 24.81
CA TYR A 188 12.36 0.87 23.93
C TYR A 188 10.97 0.71 24.53
N GLN A 189 10.09 1.67 24.22
CA GLN A 189 8.67 1.61 24.55
C GLN A 189 7.93 0.81 23.49
N LEU A 190 7.23 -0.25 23.91
CA LEU A 190 6.45 -1.11 23.03
C LEU A 190 5.00 -0.64 22.94
N VAL A 191 4.50 -0.50 21.72
CA VAL A 191 3.08 -0.37 21.38
C VAL A 191 2.69 -1.53 20.49
N GLU A 192 1.65 -2.27 20.87
CA GLU A 192 1.15 -3.41 20.06
C GLU A 192 -0.26 -3.13 19.57
N THR A 193 -0.52 -3.45 18.30
CA THR A 193 -1.86 -3.36 17.72
C THR A 193 -2.11 -4.44 16.68
N ASP A 194 -3.37 -4.79 16.50
CA ASP A 194 -3.80 -5.66 15.42
C ASP A 194 -4.13 -4.83 14.19
N VAL A 195 -3.81 -5.37 13.01
CA VAL A 195 -4.15 -4.80 11.70
C VAL A 195 -4.95 -5.85 10.94
N ASP A 196 -6.21 -5.51 10.64
CA ASP A 196 -7.02 -6.35 9.75
C ASP A 196 -6.47 -6.26 8.34
N ALA A 197 -5.90 -7.37 7.88
CA ALA A 197 -5.25 -7.49 6.59
C ALA A 197 -6.14 -8.12 5.51
N SER A 198 -7.44 -8.29 5.78
CA SER A 198 -8.43 -8.64 4.75
C SER A 198 -8.67 -7.48 3.78
N MET A 199 -9.33 -7.73 2.65
CA MET A 199 -9.74 -6.67 1.74
C MET A 199 -10.70 -5.69 2.44
N PRO A 200 -10.47 -4.37 2.34
CA PRO A 200 -11.41 -3.37 2.85
C PRO A 200 -12.80 -3.56 2.23
N ALA A 201 -13.82 -3.39 3.04
CA ALA A 201 -15.22 -3.50 2.66
C ALA A 201 -15.96 -2.19 2.93
N GLU A 202 -17.17 -2.05 2.40
CA GLU A 202 -17.95 -0.84 2.58
C GLU A 202 -18.20 -0.50 4.06
N ASN A 203 -18.42 -1.51 4.90
CA ASN A 203 -18.63 -1.26 6.32
C ASN A 203 -17.41 -0.59 6.98
N ASP A 204 -16.20 -0.81 6.45
CA ASP A 204 -15.01 -0.08 6.88
C ASP A 204 -15.16 1.41 6.57
N LEU A 205 -15.62 1.79 5.37
CA LEU A 205 -15.87 3.20 5.01
C LEU A 205 -16.96 3.83 5.88
N VAL A 206 -18.08 3.15 6.09
CA VAL A 206 -19.17 3.62 6.97
C VAL A 206 -18.65 3.88 8.37
N ASN A 207 -17.86 2.94 8.92
CA ASN A 207 -17.26 3.09 10.25
C ASN A 207 -16.22 4.22 10.29
N SER A 208 -15.40 4.40 9.24
CA SER A 208 -14.47 5.52 9.15
C SER A 208 -15.17 6.86 9.18
N LEU A 209 -16.22 7.05 8.37
CA LEU A 209 -16.98 8.30 8.34
C LEU A 209 -17.66 8.57 9.69
N ARG A 210 -18.19 7.53 10.35
CA ARG A 210 -18.76 7.62 11.70
C ARG A 210 -17.70 8.06 12.71
N LEU A 211 -16.53 7.42 12.72
CA LEU A 211 -15.41 7.80 13.59
C LEU A 211 -14.95 9.23 13.35
N CYS A 212 -14.85 9.66 12.09
CA CYS A 212 -14.55 11.05 11.72
C CYS A 212 -15.50 12.02 12.44
N ARG A 213 -16.81 11.79 12.31
CA ARG A 213 -17.84 12.64 12.91
C ARG A 213 -17.86 12.56 14.44
N GLU A 214 -17.87 11.37 15.03
CA GLU A 214 -17.97 11.20 16.48
C GLU A 214 -16.74 11.71 17.23
N ILE A 215 -15.54 11.42 16.72
CA ILE A 215 -14.30 11.72 17.43
C ILE A 215 -13.82 13.13 17.09
N TYR A 216 -13.84 13.51 15.81
CA TYR A 216 -13.24 14.76 15.36
C TYR A 216 -14.26 15.88 15.19
N GLY A 217 -15.55 15.53 15.07
CA GLY A 217 -16.63 16.50 14.95
C GLY A 217 -16.80 17.02 13.52
N GLU A 218 -16.30 16.30 12.51
CA GLU A 218 -16.45 16.68 11.10
C GLU A 218 -16.27 15.46 10.19
N LEU A 219 -16.72 15.57 8.94
CA LEU A 219 -16.43 14.60 7.89
C LEU A 219 -15.17 15.00 7.11
N PRO A 220 -14.49 14.04 6.46
CA PRO A 220 -13.40 14.35 5.52
C PRO A 220 -13.84 15.31 4.41
N ALA A 221 -12.91 16.15 3.95
CA ALA A 221 -13.04 16.88 2.68
C ALA A 221 -12.77 15.99 1.45
N GLY A 222 -12.19 14.80 1.64
CA GLY A 222 -11.90 13.82 0.58
C GLY A 222 -11.57 12.44 1.18
N LEU A 223 -11.52 11.40 0.35
CA LEU A 223 -11.26 10.02 0.79
C LEU A 223 -9.87 9.53 0.35
N ASP A 224 -8.89 10.44 0.35
CA ASP A 224 -7.52 10.19 -0.11
C ASP A 224 -6.50 10.15 1.06
N THR A 225 -5.22 9.99 0.73
CA THR A 225 -4.14 9.97 1.73
C THR A 225 -3.94 11.31 2.43
N ALA A 226 -4.29 12.44 1.80
CA ALA A 226 -4.21 13.74 2.44
C ALA A 226 -5.29 13.86 3.54
N ALA A 227 -6.48 13.32 3.31
CA ALA A 227 -7.52 13.24 4.33
C ALA A 227 -7.12 12.32 5.51
N VAL A 228 -6.49 11.17 5.25
CA VAL A 228 -5.92 10.33 6.32
C VAL A 228 -4.90 11.11 7.14
N ALA A 229 -3.94 11.78 6.47
CA ALA A 229 -2.92 12.58 7.14
C ALA A 229 -3.52 13.72 7.98
N TYR A 230 -4.58 14.35 7.47
CA TYR A 230 -5.33 15.37 8.20
C TYR A 230 -5.93 14.83 9.51
N PHE A 231 -6.59 13.67 9.47
CA PHE A 231 -7.15 13.06 10.69
C PHE A 231 -6.08 12.54 11.66
N ILE A 232 -4.92 12.09 11.16
CA ILE A 232 -3.76 11.80 12.00
C ILE A 232 -3.32 13.08 12.75
N GLY A 233 -3.14 14.19 12.02
CA GLY A 233 -2.79 15.47 12.64
C GLY A 233 -3.83 15.96 13.65
N LYS A 234 -5.12 15.76 13.38
CA LYS A 234 -6.18 16.07 14.35
C LYS A 234 -6.22 15.13 15.55
N SER A 235 -5.90 13.84 15.39
CA SER A 235 -5.73 12.93 16.53
C SER A 235 -4.64 13.46 17.46
N VAL A 236 -3.50 13.87 16.90
CA VAL A 236 -2.40 14.49 17.65
C VAL A 236 -2.86 15.75 18.40
N ALA A 237 -3.54 16.67 17.72
CA ALA A 237 -3.95 17.94 18.31
C ALA A 237 -5.11 17.83 19.32
N LYS A 238 -6.13 17.01 19.03
CA LYS A 238 -7.38 16.93 19.81
C LYS A 238 -7.28 15.96 20.98
N GLN A 239 -6.59 14.84 20.79
CA GLN A 239 -6.49 13.79 21.81
C GLN A 239 -5.19 13.89 22.62
N GLY A 240 -4.30 14.84 22.27
CA GLY A 240 -3.06 15.08 23.01
C GLY A 240 -2.08 13.93 22.86
N VAL A 241 -1.58 13.71 21.64
CA VAL A 241 -0.46 12.78 21.44
C VAL A 241 0.79 13.43 22.01
N ASP A 242 1.33 12.82 23.07
CA ASP A 242 2.60 13.22 23.65
C ASP A 242 3.70 13.02 22.58
N PRO A 243 4.49 14.06 22.23
CA PRO A 243 5.57 13.95 21.26
C PRO A 243 6.62 12.90 21.64
N ASP A 244 6.82 12.65 22.93
CA ASP A 244 7.84 11.73 23.44
C ASP A 244 7.36 10.28 23.44
N THR A 245 6.06 10.03 23.63
CA THR A 245 5.51 8.66 23.64
C THR A 245 4.77 8.29 22.37
N GLY A 246 4.40 9.26 21.53
CA GLY A 246 3.57 9.10 20.33
C GLY A 246 2.15 8.59 20.65
N PRO A 247 1.37 8.17 19.63
CA PRO A 247 -0.02 7.75 19.80
C PRO A 247 -0.16 6.46 20.62
N SER A 248 -1.19 6.39 21.47
CA SER A 248 -1.61 5.19 22.21
C SER A 248 -2.11 4.09 21.27
N LYS A 249 -2.31 2.88 21.81
CA LYS A 249 -2.92 1.77 21.08
C LYS A 249 -4.30 2.12 20.53
N GLU A 250 -5.14 2.75 21.34
CA GLU A 250 -6.51 3.15 20.97
C GLU A 250 -6.48 4.19 19.84
N GLN A 251 -5.58 5.17 19.94
CA GLN A 251 -5.40 6.19 18.91
C GLN A 251 -4.90 5.56 17.60
N MET A 252 -3.94 4.63 17.68
CA MET A 252 -3.46 3.88 16.53
C MET A 252 -4.59 3.07 15.87
N GLN A 253 -5.41 2.38 16.65
CA GLN A 253 -6.55 1.62 16.13
C GLN A 253 -7.59 2.51 15.43
N GLN A 254 -7.82 3.72 15.95
CA GLN A 254 -8.73 4.68 15.30
C GLN A 254 -8.16 5.15 13.95
N ILE A 255 -6.87 5.49 13.91
CA ILE A 255 -6.18 5.90 12.67
C ILE A 255 -6.22 4.77 11.64
N LEU A 256 -5.92 3.53 12.05
CA LEU A 256 -5.96 2.36 11.18
C LEU A 256 -7.37 2.09 10.62
N LYS A 257 -8.41 2.22 11.46
CA LYS A 257 -9.80 2.08 11.00
C LYS A 257 -10.16 3.13 9.95
N ILE A 258 -9.84 4.41 10.22
CA ILE A 258 -10.07 5.50 9.27
C ILE A 258 -9.39 5.20 7.92
N GLY A 259 -8.10 4.89 7.96
CA GLY A 259 -7.31 4.55 6.78
C GLY A 259 -7.90 3.37 6.01
N ARG A 260 -8.34 2.31 6.68
CA ARG A 260 -8.95 1.13 6.05
C ARG A 260 -10.24 1.47 5.30
N GLY A 261 -11.14 2.27 5.88
CA GLY A 261 -12.36 2.67 5.17
C GLY A 261 -12.09 3.58 3.97
N PHE A 262 -11.10 4.46 4.04
CA PHE A 262 -10.71 5.27 2.88
C PHE A 262 -10.03 4.41 1.81
N GLN A 263 -9.27 3.39 2.22
CA GLN A 263 -8.70 2.40 1.31
C GLN A 263 -9.80 1.64 0.54
N PHE A 264 -10.94 1.32 1.15
CA PHE A 264 -12.09 0.76 0.41
C PHE A 264 -12.50 1.67 -0.74
N ALA A 265 -12.75 2.95 -0.45
CA ALA A 265 -13.14 3.93 -1.46
C ALA A 265 -12.09 4.06 -2.57
N ALA A 266 -10.82 4.03 -2.20
CA ALA A 266 -9.69 4.06 -3.12
C ALA A 266 -9.61 2.81 -4.03
N THR A 267 -9.95 1.63 -3.51
CA THR A 267 -9.90 0.39 -4.31
C THR A 267 -11.03 0.24 -5.32
N LEU A 268 -12.03 1.13 -5.31
CA LEU A 268 -13.13 1.09 -6.26
C LEU A 268 -12.64 1.39 -7.68
N LEU A 269 -13.08 0.55 -8.62
CA LEU A 269 -12.72 0.68 -10.02
C LEU A 269 -13.43 1.90 -10.66
N PRO A 270 -12.86 2.53 -11.70
CA PRO A 270 -13.49 3.69 -12.36
C PRO A 270 -14.94 3.45 -12.83
N GLU A 271 -15.26 2.23 -13.27
CA GLU A 271 -16.62 1.81 -13.66
C GLU A 271 -17.64 1.76 -12.52
N SER A 272 -17.17 1.86 -11.27
CA SER A 272 -18.02 1.94 -10.09
C SER A 272 -18.73 3.29 -9.98
N GLU A 273 -18.35 4.29 -10.79
CA GLU A 273 -18.95 5.63 -10.78
C GLU A 273 -19.02 6.22 -9.35
N ALA A 274 -17.99 5.97 -8.55
CA ALA A 274 -17.97 6.34 -7.14
C ALA A 274 -17.85 7.86 -6.98
N HIS A 275 -18.69 8.44 -6.12
CA HIS A 275 -18.65 9.87 -5.81
C HIS A 275 -18.78 10.09 -4.29
N PHE A 276 -18.14 11.15 -3.83
CA PHE A 276 -18.17 11.61 -2.45
C PHE A 276 -18.65 13.07 -2.40
N VAL A 277 -19.49 13.41 -1.42
CA VAL A 277 -19.97 14.76 -1.17
C VAL A 277 -19.15 15.34 -0.02
N PRO A 278 -18.20 16.26 -0.29
CA PRO A 278 -17.41 16.90 0.76
C PRO A 278 -18.27 17.91 1.55
N ASP A 279 -17.73 18.39 2.67
CA ASP A 279 -18.25 19.55 3.42
C ASP A 279 -19.71 19.43 3.89
N VAL A 280 -20.22 18.21 4.08
CA VAL A 280 -21.55 17.99 4.64
C VAL A 280 -21.55 18.31 6.13
N ASP A 281 -22.40 19.26 6.53
CA ASP A 281 -22.55 19.73 7.91
C ASP A 281 -22.90 18.57 8.88
N ASN A 282 -22.55 18.72 10.15
CA ASN A 282 -22.91 17.78 11.21
C ASN A 282 -24.42 17.75 11.46
N ASP A 283 -25.09 18.87 11.25
CA ASP A 283 -26.54 19.00 11.40
C ASP A 283 -27.30 18.70 10.10
N ALA A 284 -26.63 18.10 9.11
CA ALA A 284 -27.27 17.69 7.86
C ALA A 284 -28.42 16.70 8.12
N PRO A 285 -29.51 16.75 7.32
CA PRO A 285 -30.60 15.78 7.42
C PRO A 285 -30.10 14.33 7.38
N PRO A 286 -30.67 13.40 8.17
CA PRO A 286 -30.24 12.00 8.21
C PRO A 286 -30.14 11.33 6.83
N ASP A 287 -31.03 11.68 5.92
CA ASP A 287 -31.14 11.16 4.56
C ASP A 287 -30.25 11.87 3.53
N GLN A 288 -29.48 12.89 3.93
CA GLN A 288 -28.50 13.56 3.06
C GLN A 288 -27.46 12.54 2.59
N VAL A 289 -27.21 12.48 1.29
CA VAL A 289 -26.21 11.54 0.71
C VAL A 289 -24.79 12.04 0.97
N LEU A 290 -23.92 11.16 1.45
CA LEU A 290 -22.48 11.39 1.63
C LEU A 290 -21.64 10.76 0.53
N PHE A 291 -22.01 9.54 0.12
CA PHE A 291 -21.21 8.73 -0.79
C PHE A 291 -22.09 7.77 -1.57
N TRP A 292 -21.71 7.48 -2.82
CA TRP A 292 -22.31 6.37 -3.55
C TRP A 292 -21.34 5.72 -4.51
N TYR A 293 -21.62 4.47 -4.86
CA TYR A 293 -20.93 3.74 -5.92
C TYR A 293 -21.81 2.61 -6.44
N ARG A 294 -21.46 2.09 -7.61
CA ARG A 294 -22.03 0.88 -8.19
C ARG A 294 -21.03 -0.27 -8.02
N PRO A 295 -21.37 -1.36 -7.31
CA PRO A 295 -20.50 -2.53 -7.20
C PRO A 295 -20.08 -3.06 -8.57
N ALA A 296 -18.89 -3.66 -8.66
CA ALA A 296 -18.38 -4.21 -9.90
C ALA A 296 -19.36 -5.22 -10.52
N GLY A 297 -19.74 -5.01 -11.79
CA GLY A 297 -20.72 -5.83 -12.50
C GLY A 297 -22.19 -5.65 -12.06
N GLY A 298 -22.46 -4.81 -11.07
CA GLY A 298 -23.80 -4.52 -10.56
C GLY A 298 -24.57 -3.49 -11.39
N GLN A 299 -25.89 -3.45 -11.19
CA GLN A 299 -26.80 -2.45 -11.77
C GLN A 299 -27.40 -1.50 -10.73
N ILE A 300 -27.21 -1.81 -9.44
CA ILE A 300 -27.77 -1.08 -8.31
C ILE A 300 -26.65 -0.26 -7.67
N TYR A 301 -26.93 1.01 -7.37
CA TYR A 301 -26.05 1.86 -6.60
C TYR A 301 -26.26 1.64 -5.10
N ARG A 302 -25.15 1.62 -4.39
CA ARG A 302 -25.03 1.62 -2.94
C ARG A 302 -24.88 3.08 -2.51
N VAL A 303 -25.72 3.55 -1.59
CA VAL A 303 -25.74 4.96 -1.15
C VAL A 303 -25.57 5.01 0.36
N ILE A 304 -24.58 5.79 0.82
CA ILE A 304 -24.32 6.03 2.24
C ILE A 304 -24.85 7.43 2.59
N HIS A 305 -25.68 7.50 3.63
CA HIS A 305 -26.31 8.74 4.09
C HIS A 305 -25.61 9.34 5.31
N ALA A 306 -26.00 10.56 5.70
CA ALA A 306 -25.39 11.33 6.77
C ALA A 306 -25.60 10.71 8.17
N ASP A 307 -26.63 9.87 8.34
CA ASP A 307 -26.83 9.03 9.51
C ASP A 307 -26.03 7.70 9.46
N PHE A 308 -25.19 7.53 8.44
CA PHE A 308 -24.40 6.33 8.18
C PHE A 308 -25.22 5.09 7.84
N SER A 309 -26.51 5.26 7.53
CA SER A 309 -27.32 4.22 6.93
C SER A 309 -26.93 4.02 5.46
N VAL A 310 -27.35 2.88 4.95
CA VAL A 310 -26.97 2.37 3.65
C VAL A 310 -28.23 1.97 2.91
N THR A 311 -28.43 2.53 1.72
CA THR A 311 -29.59 2.22 0.87
C THR A 311 -29.17 1.83 -0.55
N GLU A 312 -30.14 1.29 -1.28
CA GLU A 312 -29.99 0.84 -2.66
C GLU A 312 -30.88 1.67 -3.59
N THR A 313 -30.34 2.08 -4.74
CA THR A 313 -31.09 2.81 -5.77
C THR A 313 -30.72 2.35 -7.17
N ALA A 314 -31.68 2.40 -8.10
CA ALA A 314 -31.46 2.03 -9.50
C ALA A 314 -30.71 3.11 -10.30
N THR A 315 -30.70 4.36 -9.82
CA THR A 315 -30.08 5.49 -10.53
C THR A 315 -29.11 6.22 -9.62
N ALA A 316 -27.96 6.62 -10.16
CA ALA A 316 -26.98 7.42 -9.43
C ALA A 316 -27.65 8.67 -8.81
N PRO A 317 -27.38 8.97 -7.52
CA PRO A 317 -27.74 10.25 -6.94
C PRO A 317 -27.19 11.42 -7.77
N ASN A 318 -27.99 12.48 -7.91
CA ASN A 318 -27.58 13.72 -8.56
C ASN A 318 -27.47 14.82 -7.50
N ILE A 319 -26.30 14.92 -6.87
CA ILE A 319 -26.03 15.85 -5.76
C ILE A 319 -25.05 16.92 -6.24
N GLU A 320 -25.41 18.19 -6.07
CA GLU A 320 -24.52 19.31 -6.38
C GLU A 320 -23.27 19.28 -5.48
N GLY A 321 -22.10 19.55 -6.06
CA GLY A 321 -20.83 19.55 -5.32
C GLY A 321 -20.19 18.18 -5.12
N ALA A 322 -20.84 17.09 -5.54
CA ALA A 322 -20.24 15.76 -5.46
C ALA A 322 -19.00 15.61 -6.34
N GLN A 323 -17.96 14.98 -5.79
CA GLN A 323 -16.68 14.78 -6.44
C GLN A 323 -16.51 13.31 -6.87
N PRO A 324 -16.18 13.03 -8.14
CA PRO A 324 -15.87 11.66 -8.57
C PRO A 324 -14.52 11.21 -8.02
N LEU A 325 -14.45 9.96 -7.51
CA LEU A 325 -13.19 9.40 -7.01
C LEU A 325 -12.22 8.99 -8.13
N SER A 326 -12.70 8.83 -9.37
CA SER A 326 -11.90 8.39 -10.53
C SER A 326 -10.92 9.45 -11.07
N ARG A 327 -10.81 10.63 -10.43
CA ARG A 327 -10.00 11.77 -10.88
C ARG A 327 -8.91 12.23 -9.88
N GLN A 328 -8.67 11.51 -8.79
CA GLN A 328 -7.66 11.86 -7.78
C GLN A 328 -6.35 11.07 -7.93
#